data_AF-A0A5D2BMZ4-F1
#
_entry.id   AF-A0A5D2BMZ4-F1
#
_cell.length_a   1.000
_cell.length_b   1.000
_cell.length_c   1.000
_cell.angle_alpha   90.00
_cell.angle_beta   90.00
_cell.angle_gamma   90.00
#
_symmetry.space_group_name_H-M   'P 1'
#
loop_
_entity.id
_entity.type
_entity.pdbx_description
1 polymer ?
#
loop_
_entity_poly.entity_id
_entity_poly.type
_entity_poly.pdbx_seq_one_letter_code
_entity_poly.pdbx_strand_id
1 'polypeptide(L)'
;MAQASKHYYETTTSFLMKSTNPKIPSPQQTWQVLLLLSPASFHSSIGSLSPTSIFNMKLVRFLMKLNNETVSIELKNGTVVHGTITGVDISMNTHLKTVKLTLKGKNPVTLDHLSVRGNNIRYYILPDSLNLETLLVEETPRVKPKKPTAGKPLGRGRGRGRGRGRGRGR
;
A
#
# COMPACT_ATOMS: atom_id res chain seq x y z
N MET A 1 -22.71 25.51 -1.19
CA MET A 1 -21.52 24.81 -0.64
C MET A 1 -20.41 25.75 -0.17
N ALA A 2 -20.19 26.93 -0.77
CA ALA A 2 -19.10 27.84 -0.36
C ALA A 2 -19.38 28.72 0.88
N GLN A 3 -20.62 28.79 1.37
CA GLN A 3 -21.00 29.63 2.52
C GLN A 3 -20.71 28.99 3.88
N ALA A 4 -20.75 27.65 3.94
CA ALA A 4 -20.48 26.91 5.18
C ALA A 4 -18.98 26.87 5.53
N SER A 5 -18.09 26.86 4.53
CA SER A 5 -16.64 26.90 4.79
C SER A 5 -16.19 28.26 5.32
N LYS A 6 -16.75 29.36 4.81
CA LYS A 6 -16.44 30.72 5.31
C LYS A 6 -16.81 30.89 6.78
N HIS A 7 -17.99 30.44 7.18
CA HIS A 7 -18.41 30.46 8.60
C HIS A 7 -17.49 29.62 9.50
N TYR A 8 -16.98 28.49 9.00
CA TYR A 8 -16.07 27.64 9.78
C TYR A 8 -14.71 28.30 10.01
N TYR A 9 -14.16 28.99 8.99
CA TYR A 9 -12.88 29.71 9.08
C TYR A 9 -12.98 31.02 9.89
N GLU A 10 -14.09 31.76 9.80
CA GLU A 10 -14.31 32.99 10.57
C GLU A 10 -14.53 32.70 12.07
N THR A 11 -15.12 31.54 12.40
CA THR A 11 -15.33 31.14 13.80
C THR A 11 -14.04 30.63 14.45
N THR A 12 -13.16 29.95 13.71
CA THR A 12 -11.87 29.49 14.23
C THR A 12 -10.85 30.61 14.39
N THR A 13 -10.85 31.60 13.48
CA THR A 13 -9.95 32.76 13.59
C THR A 13 -10.38 33.73 14.70
N SER A 14 -11.69 33.92 14.93
CA SER A 14 -12.19 34.76 16.03
C SER A 14 -11.93 34.16 17.42
N PHE A 15 -11.86 32.83 17.55
CA PHE A 15 -11.47 32.16 18.79
C PHE A 15 -9.96 32.28 19.08
N LEU A 16 -9.12 32.24 18.02
CA LEU A 16 -7.67 32.44 18.15
C LEU A 16 -7.28 33.89 18.50
N MET A 17 -8.02 34.88 18.03
CA MET A 17 -7.67 36.30 18.20
C MET A 17 -8.11 36.93 19.54
N LYS A 18 -8.93 36.25 20.35
CA LYS A 18 -9.44 36.79 21.64
C LYS A 18 -8.56 36.47 22.86
N SER A 19 -7.39 35.85 22.67
CA SER A 19 -6.46 35.52 23.76
C SER A 19 -5.33 36.54 23.87
N THR A 20 -5.57 37.68 24.50
CA THR A 20 -4.53 38.65 24.90
C THR A 20 -3.90 38.27 26.24
N ASN A 21 -3.32 37.06 26.35
CA ASN A 21 -2.49 36.67 27.49
C ASN A 21 -1.46 35.60 27.07
N PRO A 22 -0.14 35.81 27.23
CA PRO A 22 0.88 34.95 26.65
C PRO A 22 1.18 33.78 27.60
N LYS A 23 0.38 32.71 27.55
CA LYS A 23 0.80 31.38 28.00
C LYS A 23 0.35 30.35 26.98
N ILE A 24 1.31 29.88 26.19
CA ILE A 24 1.14 28.82 25.21
C ILE A 24 0.78 27.53 25.98
N PRO A 25 -0.41 26.92 25.77
CA PRO A 25 -0.77 25.69 26.46
C PRO A 25 0.03 24.51 25.87
N SER A 26 0.40 23.57 26.74
CA SER A 26 1.25 22.43 26.37
C SER A 26 0.52 21.44 25.44
N PRO A 27 1.25 20.67 24.59
CA PRO A 27 0.69 19.83 23.54
C PRO A 27 -0.26 18.71 23.99
N GLN A 28 -0.40 18.49 25.31
CA GLN A 28 -1.28 17.45 25.86
C GLN A 28 -2.70 17.95 26.18
N GLN A 29 -2.94 19.27 26.23
CA GLN A 29 -4.28 19.81 26.54
C GLN A 29 -5.11 20.20 25.31
N THR A 30 -4.55 20.12 24.10
CA THR A 30 -5.27 20.45 22.86
C THR A 30 -6.16 19.32 22.32
N TRP A 31 -6.00 18.09 22.83
CA TRP A 31 -6.78 16.92 22.38
C TRP A 31 -8.08 16.68 23.15
N GLN A 32 -8.29 17.35 24.29
CA GLN A 32 -9.51 17.16 25.10
C GLN A 32 -10.70 18.00 24.61
N VAL A 33 -10.46 19.12 23.91
CA VAL A 33 -11.53 20.04 23.48
C VAL A 33 -12.21 19.57 22.17
N LEU A 34 -11.58 18.66 21.43
CA LEU A 34 -12.07 18.16 20.14
C LEU A 34 -12.97 16.91 20.23
N LEU A 35 -13.34 16.46 21.44
CA LEU A 35 -14.13 15.24 21.68
C LEU A 35 -15.58 15.48 22.13
N LEU A 36 -16.10 16.72 22.16
CA LEU A 36 -17.46 17.00 22.63
C LEU A 36 -18.48 17.40 21.56
N LEU A 37 -18.19 17.16 20.28
CA LEU A 37 -19.18 17.29 19.20
C LEU A 37 -19.05 16.12 18.23
N SER A 38 -19.65 14.98 18.60
CA SER A 38 -19.88 13.88 17.67
C SER A 38 -21.39 13.70 17.46
N PRO A 39 -21.91 13.94 16.25
CA PRO A 39 -23.13 13.30 15.81
C PRO A 39 -22.79 11.85 15.43
N ALA A 40 -23.35 10.93 16.20
CA ALA A 40 -23.44 9.53 15.81
C ALA A 40 -24.16 9.43 14.46
N SER A 41 -23.50 8.80 13.47
CA SER A 41 -24.07 8.02 12.35
C SER A 41 -23.19 8.17 11.10
N PHE A 42 -22.19 7.29 10.96
CA PHE A 42 -21.80 6.81 9.63
C PHE A 42 -21.02 5.49 9.78
N HIS A 43 -21.77 4.40 9.88
CA HIS A 43 -21.19 3.06 9.70
C HIS A 43 -21.14 2.81 8.19
N SER A 44 -19.99 3.00 7.57
CA SER A 44 -19.64 2.26 6.36
C SER A 44 -18.16 1.93 6.38
N SER A 45 -17.92 0.63 6.26
CA SER A 45 -16.66 -0.07 6.40
C SER A 45 -15.59 0.48 5.46
N ILE A 46 -14.67 1.27 6.01
CA ILE A 46 -13.29 1.31 5.56
C ILE A 46 -12.48 0.95 6.80
N GLY A 47 -11.95 -0.28 6.78
CA GLY A 47 -11.10 -0.79 7.85
C GLY A 47 -10.03 0.24 8.19
N SER A 48 -9.97 0.60 9.46
CA SER A 48 -8.99 1.51 10.03
C SER A 48 -7.61 0.90 9.92
N LEU A 49 -6.98 1.05 8.76
CA LEU A 49 -5.55 0.90 8.61
C LEU A 49 -4.91 2.00 9.46
N SER A 50 -4.31 1.60 10.59
CA SER A 50 -3.63 2.52 11.50
C SER A 50 -2.60 3.35 10.72
N PRO A 51 -2.29 4.61 11.11
CA PRO A 51 -1.29 5.42 10.41
C PRO A 51 0.10 4.77 10.31
N THR A 52 0.40 3.84 11.22
CA THR A 52 1.60 2.98 11.19
C THR A 52 1.62 2.02 10.01
N SER A 53 0.47 1.58 9.50
CA SER A 53 0.36 0.63 8.38
C SER A 53 0.74 1.23 7.03
N ILE A 54 0.55 2.53 6.81
CA ILE A 54 0.85 3.18 5.53
C ILE A 54 2.36 3.30 5.31
N PHE A 55 3.11 3.74 6.34
CA PHE A 55 4.58 3.78 6.28
C PHE A 55 5.20 2.38 6.22
N ASN A 56 4.65 1.40 6.96
CA ASN A 56 5.12 0.01 6.91
C ASN A 56 4.92 -0.60 5.51
N MET A 57 3.80 -0.31 4.85
CA MET A 57 3.54 -0.80 3.49
C MET A 57 4.49 -0.20 2.46
N LYS A 58 4.96 1.04 2.64
CA LYS A 58 5.90 1.68 1.71
C LYS A 58 7.30 1.09 1.81
N LEU A 59 7.77 0.80 3.02
CA LEU A 59 9.07 0.14 3.24
C LEU A 59 9.07 -1.31 2.72
N VAL A 60 8.03 -2.08 3.05
CA VAL A 60 7.94 -3.47 2.57
C VAL A 60 7.92 -3.51 1.04
N ARG A 61 7.14 -2.63 0.40
CA ARG A 61 7.12 -2.52 -1.07
C ARG A 61 8.48 -2.13 -1.67
N PHE A 62 9.27 -1.31 -0.98
CA PHE A 62 10.64 -1.03 -1.38
C PHE A 62 11.50 -2.30 -1.33
N LEU A 63 11.45 -3.06 -0.22
CA LEU A 63 12.22 -4.31 -0.08
C LEU A 63 11.83 -5.35 -1.14
N MET A 64 10.55 -5.41 -1.53
CA MET A 64 10.07 -6.26 -2.63
C MET A 64 10.71 -5.94 -3.99
N LYS A 65 11.24 -4.73 -4.19
CA LYS A 65 11.92 -4.33 -5.44
C LYS A 65 13.39 -4.73 -5.48
N LEU A 66 14.00 -5.19 -4.38
CA LEU A 66 15.42 -5.56 -4.29
C LEU A 66 15.77 -6.88 -4.99
N ASN A 67 14.98 -7.33 -5.96
CA ASN A 67 15.23 -8.59 -6.64
C ASN A 67 16.52 -8.52 -7.46
N ASN A 68 17.36 -9.55 -7.31
CA ASN A 68 18.72 -9.65 -7.84
C ASN A 68 19.76 -8.71 -7.20
N GLU A 69 19.40 -8.00 -6.13
CA GLU A 69 20.37 -7.24 -5.35
C GLU A 69 21.09 -8.17 -4.35
N THR A 70 22.40 -7.98 -4.21
CA THR A 70 23.19 -8.71 -3.20
C THR A 70 23.24 -7.91 -1.92
N VAL A 71 22.77 -8.49 -0.83
CA VAL A 71 22.63 -7.81 0.46
C VAL A 71 23.29 -8.61 1.57
N SER A 72 23.53 -7.95 2.69
CA SER A 72 23.77 -8.64 3.97
C SER A 72 22.60 -8.41 4.92
N ILE A 73 22.14 -9.47 5.57
CA ILE A 73 21.01 -9.43 6.50
C ILE A 73 21.49 -9.90 7.87
N GLU A 74 21.33 -9.06 8.89
CA GLU A 74 21.52 -9.50 10.28
C GLU A 74 20.18 -9.98 10.85
N LEU A 75 20.18 -11.17 11.42
CA LEU A 75 19.04 -11.72 12.14
C LEU A 75 19.08 -11.33 13.62
N LYS A 76 17.92 -11.36 14.28
CA LYS A 76 17.78 -11.03 15.72
C LYS A 76 18.69 -11.86 16.65
N ASN A 77 19.06 -13.08 16.22
CA ASN A 77 19.96 -13.95 16.97
C ASN A 77 21.46 -13.69 16.70
N GLY A 78 21.79 -12.67 15.91
CA GLY A 78 23.17 -12.34 15.51
C GLY A 78 23.74 -13.20 14.38
N THR A 79 22.91 -14.01 13.72
CA THR A 79 23.31 -14.69 12.47
C THR A 79 23.37 -13.67 11.34
N VAL A 80 24.42 -13.74 10.52
CA VAL A 80 24.58 -12.90 9.34
C VAL A 80 24.37 -13.74 8.09
N VAL A 81 23.53 -13.26 7.19
CA VAL A 81 23.24 -13.88 5.90
C VAL A 81 23.68 -12.94 4.80
N HIS A 82 24.69 -13.31 4.02
CA HIS A 82 25.09 -12.58 2.82
C HIS A 82 24.62 -13.35 1.59
N GLY A 83 23.92 -12.72 0.65
CA GLY A 83 23.47 -13.40 -0.57
C GLY A 83 22.66 -12.52 -1.51
N THR A 84 22.29 -13.08 -2.66
CA THR A 84 21.51 -12.36 -3.69
C THR A 84 20.03 -12.64 -3.52
N ILE A 85 19.22 -11.59 -3.38
CA ILE A 85 17.77 -11.70 -3.22
C ILE A 85 17.15 -12.25 -4.51
N THR A 86 16.29 -13.25 -4.38
CA THR A 86 15.43 -13.74 -5.47
C THR A 86 13.99 -13.26 -5.32
N GLY A 87 13.59 -12.86 -4.11
CA GLY A 87 12.29 -12.26 -3.84
C GLY A 87 12.10 -11.95 -2.36
N VAL A 88 11.27 -10.94 -2.08
CA VAL A 88 10.80 -10.58 -0.74
C VAL A 88 9.28 -10.52 -0.77
N ASP A 89 8.61 -11.04 0.25
CA ASP A 89 7.15 -11.00 0.38
C ASP A 89 6.65 -9.86 1.27
N ILE A 90 5.32 -9.74 1.39
CA ILE A 90 4.68 -8.70 2.21
C ILE A 90 4.99 -8.85 3.72
N SER A 91 5.36 -10.05 4.16
CA SER A 91 5.74 -10.37 5.54
C SER A 91 7.26 -10.25 5.77
N MET A 92 8.00 -9.73 4.78
CA MET A 92 9.45 -9.65 4.73
C MET A 92 10.16 -11.01 4.77
N ASN A 93 9.48 -12.11 4.43
CA ASN A 93 10.21 -13.35 4.17
C ASN A 93 11.06 -13.13 2.91
N THR A 94 12.33 -13.49 3.01
CA THR A 94 13.33 -13.16 2.01
C THR A 94 13.97 -14.42 1.51
N HIS A 95 13.88 -14.62 0.21
CA HIS A 95 14.47 -15.73 -0.51
C HIS A 95 15.78 -15.28 -1.14
N LEU A 96 16.83 -16.07 -0.94
CA LEU A 96 18.19 -15.76 -1.37
C LEU A 96 18.77 -16.93 -2.14
N LYS A 97 19.68 -16.61 -3.05
CA LYS A 97 20.58 -17.55 -3.73
C LYS A 97 22.04 -17.15 -3.51
N THR A 98 22.96 -18.09 -3.71
CA THR A 98 24.41 -17.87 -3.59
C THR A 98 24.76 -17.30 -2.21
N VAL A 99 24.42 -18.05 -1.17
CA VAL A 99 24.36 -17.56 0.21
C VAL A 99 25.62 -17.95 0.97
N LYS A 100 26.16 -17.01 1.74
CA LYS A 100 27.15 -17.23 2.79
C LYS A 100 26.52 -16.92 4.13
N LEU A 101 26.29 -17.97 4.92
CA LEU A 101 25.67 -17.93 6.24
C LEU A 101 26.74 -17.97 7.32
N THR A 102 26.75 -16.99 8.22
CA THR A 102 27.65 -16.96 9.37
C THR A 102 26.83 -16.93 10.65
N LEU A 103 26.76 -18.06 11.34
CA LEU A 103 26.17 -18.13 12.68
C LEU A 103 27.07 -17.38 13.67
N LYS A 104 26.47 -16.74 14.69
CA LYS A 104 27.23 -15.99 15.70
C LYS A 104 28.32 -16.86 16.32
N GLY A 105 29.58 -16.43 16.17
CA GLY A 105 30.75 -17.13 16.73
C GLY A 105 31.12 -18.45 16.03
N LYS A 106 30.59 -18.71 14.83
CA LYS A 106 30.94 -19.90 14.03
C LYS A 106 31.50 -19.50 12.67
N ASN A 107 32.18 -20.46 12.04
CA ASN A 107 32.70 -20.27 10.69
C ASN A 107 31.56 -20.13 9.66
N PRO A 108 31.77 -19.36 8.57
CA PRO A 108 30.80 -19.24 7.50
C PRO A 108 30.55 -20.56 6.77
N VAL A 109 29.30 -20.76 6.35
CA VAL A 109 28.84 -21.92 5.55
C VAL A 109 28.19 -21.39 4.27
N THR A 110 28.52 -21.99 3.13
CA THR A 110 27.92 -21.65 1.84
C THR A 110 26.69 -22.51 1.56
N LEU A 111 25.65 -21.90 1.00
CA LEU A 111 24.39 -22.55 0.62
C LEU A 111 23.95 -22.03 -0.74
N ASP A 112 23.37 -22.90 -1.58
CA ASP A 112 22.85 -22.47 -2.88
C ASP A 112 21.59 -21.61 -2.74
N HIS A 113 20.72 -21.98 -1.81
CA HIS A 113 19.45 -21.30 -1.53
C HIS A 113 19.18 -21.20 -0.03
N LEU A 114 18.59 -20.08 0.41
CA LEU A 114 18.12 -19.90 1.78
C LEU A 114 16.84 -19.06 1.79
N SER A 115 15.91 -19.41 2.68
CA SER A 115 14.74 -18.59 2.97
C SER A 115 14.80 -18.12 4.42
N VAL A 116 14.73 -16.80 4.62
CA VAL A 116 14.73 -16.17 5.94
C VAL A 116 13.31 -15.70 6.26
N ARG A 117 12.82 -16.02 7.46
CA ARG A 117 11.52 -15.52 7.93
C ARG A 117 11.61 -14.06 8.35
N GLY A 118 10.72 -13.21 7.85
CA GLY A 118 10.81 -11.75 8.02
C GLY A 118 10.82 -11.26 9.47
N ASN A 119 10.07 -11.91 10.37
CA ASN A 119 10.09 -11.55 11.80
C ASN A 119 11.45 -11.79 12.47
N ASN A 120 12.31 -12.64 11.92
CA ASN A 120 13.65 -12.88 12.48
C ASN A 120 14.69 -11.88 11.97
N ILE A 121 14.35 -11.04 10.98
CA ILE A 121 15.25 -10.04 10.42
C ILE A 121 15.34 -8.87 11.38
N ARG A 122 16.58 -8.40 11.61
CA ARG A 122 16.86 -7.19 12.37
C ARG A 122 16.99 -5.99 11.45
N TYR A 123 17.85 -6.10 10.42
CA TYR A 123 18.03 -5.08 9.39
C TYR A 123 18.69 -5.65 8.13
N TYR A 124 18.60 -4.89 7.04
CA TYR A 124 19.30 -5.12 5.77
C TYR A 124 20.47 -4.15 5.66
N ILE A 125 21.59 -4.62 5.13
CA ILE A 125 22.69 -3.81 4.63
C ILE A 125 22.58 -3.87 3.10
N LEU A 126 22.25 -2.72 2.51
CA LEU A 126 22.07 -2.56 1.07
C LEU A 126 23.40 -2.20 0.40
N PRO A 127 23.60 -2.52 -0.88
CA PRO A 127 24.74 -2.00 -1.65
C PRO A 127 24.75 -0.47 -1.68
N ASP A 128 25.94 0.12 -1.57
CA ASP A 128 26.11 1.57 -1.69
C ASP A 128 25.74 2.10 -3.09
N SER A 129 25.83 1.24 -4.11
CA SER A 129 25.47 1.55 -5.50
C SER A 129 23.96 1.44 -5.80
N LEU A 130 23.13 1.16 -4.80
CA LEU A 130 21.69 1.01 -5.01
C LEU A 130 21.02 2.37 -5.20
N ASN A 131 20.38 2.59 -6.36
CA ASN A 131 19.69 3.84 -6.69
C ASN A 131 18.34 3.97 -5.97
N LEU A 132 18.36 4.38 -4.70
CA LEU A 132 17.19 4.47 -3.82
C LEU A 132 16.04 5.31 -4.40
N GLU A 133 16.35 6.42 -5.08
CA GLU A 133 15.36 7.33 -5.64
C GLU A 133 14.40 6.61 -6.61
N THR A 134 14.96 5.80 -7.51
CA THR A 134 14.17 5.05 -8.50
C THR A 134 13.25 4.01 -7.86
N LEU A 135 13.68 3.42 -6.75
CA LEU A 135 12.94 2.38 -6.04
C LEU A 135 11.88 2.94 -5.11
N LEU A 136 12.02 4.20 -4.68
CA LEU A 136 11.06 4.89 -3.82
C LEU A 136 9.90 5.54 -4.59
N VAL A 137 10.02 5.69 -5.92
CA VAL A 137 8.91 6.14 -6.77
C VAL A 137 7.80 5.08 -6.78
N GLU A 138 6.60 5.50 -6.40
CA GLU A 138 5.39 4.71 -6.57
C GLU A 138 5.04 4.68 -8.05
N GLU A 139 4.95 3.48 -8.64
CA GLU A 139 4.23 3.35 -9.90
C GLU A 139 2.79 3.76 -9.63
N THR A 140 2.39 4.91 -10.19
CA THR A 140 0.98 5.30 -10.22
C THR A 140 0.22 4.10 -10.79
N PRO A 141 -0.89 3.68 -10.15
CA PRO A 141 -1.59 2.49 -10.58
C PRO A 141 -1.93 2.67 -12.05
N ARG A 142 -1.36 1.81 -12.91
CA ARG A 142 -1.73 1.76 -14.32
C ARG A 142 -3.22 1.44 -14.34
N VAL A 143 -4.03 2.50 -14.44
CA VAL A 143 -5.47 2.40 -14.64
C VAL A 143 -5.60 1.65 -15.95
N LYS A 144 -5.81 0.34 -15.87
CA LYS A 144 -6.12 -0.48 -17.04
C LYS A 144 -7.30 0.22 -17.69
N PRO A 145 -7.15 0.82 -18.89
CA PRO A 145 -8.26 1.51 -19.51
C PRO A 145 -9.37 0.47 -19.66
N LYS A 146 -10.51 0.71 -19.00
CA LYS A 146 -11.70 -0.10 -19.23
C LYS A 146 -11.90 -0.09 -20.73
N LYS A 147 -11.83 -1.27 -21.37
CA LYS A 147 -12.15 -1.44 -22.78
C LYS A 147 -13.45 -0.67 -23.04
N PRO A 148 -13.49 0.32 -23.95
CA PRO A 148 -14.76 0.88 -24.35
C PRO A 148 -15.56 -0.28 -24.95
N THR A 149 -16.70 -0.59 -24.34
CA THR A 149 -17.72 -1.45 -24.94
C THR A 149 -18.30 -0.69 -26.14
N ALA A 150 -17.54 -0.68 -27.23
CA ALA A 150 -18.00 -0.26 -28.54
C ALA A 150 -18.30 -1.54 -29.32
N GLY A 151 -19.57 -1.78 -29.64
CA GLY A 151 -19.93 -2.81 -30.60
C GLY A 151 -21.26 -3.51 -30.34
N LYS A 152 -22.38 -2.79 -30.50
CA LYS A 152 -23.57 -3.40 -31.11
C LYS A 152 -24.51 -2.33 -31.69
N PRO A 153 -24.27 -1.89 -32.94
CA PRO A 153 -25.33 -1.49 -33.84
C PRO A 153 -25.52 -2.64 -34.84
N LEU A 154 -26.51 -3.51 -34.64
CA LEU A 154 -26.99 -4.34 -35.74
C LEU A 154 -28.49 -4.08 -35.92
N GLY A 155 -28.76 -3.17 -36.86
CA GLY A 155 -30.09 -3.04 -37.43
C GLY A 155 -30.46 -4.25 -38.26
N ARG A 156 -31.78 -4.35 -38.48
CA ARG A 156 -32.40 -4.61 -39.78
C ARG A 156 -32.09 -5.97 -40.45
N GLY A 157 -33.00 -6.91 -40.18
CA GLY A 157 -33.66 -7.71 -41.21
C GLY A 157 -32.87 -8.86 -41.85
N ARG A 158 -33.29 -10.10 -41.56
CA ARG A 158 -33.41 -11.14 -42.59
C ARG A 158 -34.31 -12.26 -42.08
N GLY A 159 -35.32 -12.56 -42.90
CA GLY A 159 -36.44 -13.41 -42.56
C GLY A 159 -36.05 -14.83 -42.19
N ARG A 160 -36.89 -15.42 -41.33
CA ARG A 160 -37.08 -16.86 -41.28
C ARG A 160 -38.57 -17.10 -41.34
N GLY A 161 -39.01 -17.44 -42.55
CA GLY A 161 -40.32 -18.03 -42.78
C GLY A 161 -40.50 -19.21 -41.83
N ARG A 162 -41.58 -19.14 -41.06
CA ARG A 162 -42.17 -20.31 -40.43
C ARG A 162 -43.61 -20.33 -40.87
N GLY A 163 -43.86 -21.27 -41.79
CA GLY A 163 -45.17 -21.57 -42.30
C GLY A 163 -46.15 -21.80 -41.15
N ARG A 164 -47.30 -21.16 -41.28
CA ARG A 164 -48.53 -21.53 -40.59
C ARG A 164 -49.58 -21.65 -41.68
N GLY A 165 -50.10 -22.87 -41.81
CA GLY A 165 -50.95 -23.29 -42.91
C GLY A 165 -52.32 -22.65 -42.96
N ARG A 166 -53.04 -23.04 -44.02
CA ARG A 166 -54.49 -22.99 -44.33
C ARG A 166 -54.53 -23.29 -45.84
N GLY A 167 -54.97 -24.43 -46.34
CA GLY A 167 -56.28 -25.06 -46.15
C GLY A 167 -57.13 -24.81 -47.40
N ARG A 168 -57.80 -25.88 -47.91
CA ARG A 168 -58.80 -25.92 -49.01
C ARG A 168 -58.20 -25.78 -50.42
N GLY A 169 -58.57 -26.57 -51.43
CA GLY A 169 -59.74 -27.42 -51.63
C GLY A 169 -60.24 -27.19 -53.06
N ARG A 170 -60.67 -28.28 -53.71
CA ARG A 170 -61.15 -28.45 -55.10
C ARG A 170 -60.08 -28.85 -56.10
#